data_AF-A0A5Q4DZF3-F1
#
_entry.id   AF-A0A5Q4DZF3-F1
#
_cell.length_a   1.000
_cell.length_b   1.000
_cell.length_c   1.000
_cell.angle_alpha   90.00
_cell.angle_beta   90.00
_cell.angle_gamma   90.00
#
_symmetry.space_group_name_H-M   'P 1'
#
loop_
_entity.id
_entity.type
_entity.pdbx_description
1 polymer ?
#
loop_
_entity_poly.entity_id
_entity_poly.type
_entity_poly.pdbx_seq_one_letter_code
_entity_poly.pdbx_strand_id
1 'polypeptide(L)'
;MSGIFVIIAALGALIYLAYRGVSLLLLTPALAVLAVLASEGGPLLASYTQIFMEATGGFIIQYFPLFLLGAVFGKLMEVSGSARVLADGIIRRLGPSRAILAVILSCAVMTYGGVSLFVVAFAVWPIASALFREAE
;
A
#
# COMPACT_ATOMS: atom_id res chain seq x y z
N MET A 1 6.17 -14.54 -28.34
CA MET A 1 4.91 -13.74 -28.18
C MET A 1 3.91 -14.41 -27.23
N SER A 2 3.86 -15.74 -27.13
CA SER A 2 3.02 -16.49 -26.20
C SER A 2 3.26 -16.14 -24.72
N GLY A 3 4.51 -16.04 -24.26
CA GLY A 3 4.84 -15.74 -22.86
C GLY A 3 4.30 -14.39 -22.35
N ILE A 4 4.28 -13.36 -23.20
CA ILE A 4 3.71 -12.04 -22.83
C ILE A 4 2.21 -12.17 -22.58
N PHE A 5 1.50 -12.96 -23.40
CA PHE A 5 0.08 -13.20 -23.20
C PHE A 5 -0.20 -13.93 -21.90
N VAL A 6 0.62 -14.92 -21.55
CA VAL A 6 0.54 -15.64 -20.26
C VAL A 6 0.75 -14.69 -19.08
N ILE A 7 1.75 -13.81 -19.14
CA ILE A 7 2.01 -12.81 -18.09
C ILE A 7 0.82 -11.86 -17.94
N ILE A 8 0.28 -11.34 -19.05
CA ILE A 8 -0.89 -10.44 -19.01
C ILE A 8 -2.11 -11.16 -18.43
N ALA A 9 -2.34 -12.42 -18.81
CA ALA A 9 -3.45 -13.22 -18.27
C ALA A 9 -3.27 -13.48 -16.77
N ALA A 10 -2.06 -13.83 -16.32
CA ALA A 10 -1.75 -14.06 -14.91
C ALA A 10 -1.90 -12.77 -14.08
N LEU A 11 -1.46 -11.62 -14.61
CA LEU A 11 -1.62 -10.32 -13.97
C LEU A 11 -3.11 -9.91 -13.90
N GLY A 12 -3.86 -10.12 -14.99
CA GLY A 12 -5.30 -9.88 -15.00
C GLY A 12 -6.05 -10.73 -13.97
N ALA A 13 -5.70 -12.02 -13.87
CA ALA A 13 -6.24 -12.91 -12.86
C ALA A 13 -5.87 -12.45 -11.44
N LEU A 14 -4.63 -12.01 -11.22
CA LEU A 14 -4.16 -11.49 -9.93
C LEU A 14 -4.99 -10.29 -9.49
N ILE A 15 -5.16 -9.32 -10.38
CA ILE A 15 -5.94 -8.11 -10.12
C ILE A 15 -7.40 -8.49 -9.81
N TYR A 16 -8.01 -9.33 -10.65
CA TYR A 16 -9.40 -9.77 -10.47
C TYR A 16 -9.63 -10.49 -9.14
N LEU A 17 -8.77 -11.44 -8.79
CA LEU A 17 -8.88 -12.21 -7.56
C LEU A 17 -8.56 -11.36 -6.32
N ALA A 18 -7.63 -10.41 -6.42
CA ALA A 18 -7.33 -9.47 -5.33
C ALA A 18 -8.56 -8.59 -5.02
N TYR A 19 -9.27 -8.11 -6.03
CA TYR A 19 -10.53 -7.36 -5.82
C TYR A 19 -11.65 -8.22 -5.24
N ARG A 20 -11.62 -9.55 -5.42
CA ARG A 20 -12.54 -10.48 -4.75
C ARG A 20 -12.16 -10.79 -3.29
N GLY A 21 -11.15 -10.12 -2.74
CA GLY A 21 -10.73 -10.27 -1.35
C GLY A 21 -9.86 -11.49 -1.08
N VAL A 22 -9.38 -12.18 -2.11
CA VAL A 22 -8.42 -13.27 -1.95
C VAL A 22 -7.06 -12.68 -1.56
N SER A 23 -6.38 -13.29 -0.60
CA SER A 23 -5.11 -12.80 -0.07
C SER A 23 -4.04 -12.68 -1.16
N LEU A 24 -3.51 -11.47 -1.35
CA LEU A 24 -2.39 -11.18 -2.25
C LEU A 24 -1.14 -12.00 -1.89
N LEU A 25 -0.92 -12.29 -0.60
CA LEU A 25 0.19 -13.14 -0.13
C LEU A 25 0.13 -14.56 -0.68
N LEU A 26 -1.08 -15.12 -0.88
CA LEU A 26 -1.26 -16.46 -1.45
C LEU A 26 -1.32 -16.43 -2.97
N LEU A 27 -1.98 -15.41 -3.53
CA LEU A 27 -2.16 -15.26 -4.97
C LEU A 27 -0.86 -15.01 -5.72
N THR A 28 0.00 -14.14 -5.19
CA THR A 28 1.25 -13.74 -5.87
C THR A 28 2.16 -14.93 -6.17
N PRO A 29 2.52 -15.83 -5.22
CA PRO A 29 3.33 -17.00 -5.53
C PRO A 29 2.56 -18.02 -6.39
N ALA A 30 1.26 -18.21 -6.15
CA ALA A 30 0.46 -19.16 -6.91
C ALA A 30 0.38 -18.78 -8.40
N LEU A 31 0.10 -17.52 -8.70
CA LEU A 31 0.01 -17.03 -10.08
C LEU A 31 1.38 -16.90 -10.76
N ALA A 32 2.44 -16.61 -10.01
CA ALA A 32 3.81 -16.69 -10.54
C ALA A 32 4.16 -18.12 -10.99
N VAL A 33 3.86 -19.13 -10.16
CA VAL A 33 4.09 -20.54 -10.53
C VAL A 33 3.21 -20.96 -11.70
N LEU A 34 1.94 -20.55 -11.73
CA LEU A 34 1.03 -20.80 -12.86
C LEU A 34 1.51 -20.14 -14.16
N ALA A 35 2.06 -18.93 -14.10
CA ALA A 35 2.62 -18.25 -15.27
C ALA A 35 3.85 -18.98 -15.82
N VAL A 36 4.73 -19.50 -14.96
CA VAL A 36 5.90 -20.30 -15.37
C VAL A 36 5.46 -21.64 -15.97
N LEU A 37 4.50 -22.32 -15.34
CA LEU A 37 3.87 -23.54 -15.84
C LEU A 37 3.32 -23.34 -17.26
N ALA A 38 2.59 -22.25 -17.49
CA ALA A 38 1.92 -21.97 -18.75
C ALA A 38 2.84 -21.39 -19.84
N SER A 39 4.01 -20.86 -19.49
CA SER A 39 4.92 -20.24 -20.47
C SER A 39 5.85 -21.26 -21.14
N GLU A 40 6.61 -22.06 -20.39
CA GLU A 40 7.63 -22.98 -20.98
C GLU A 40 7.90 -24.26 -20.16
N GLY A 41 7.10 -24.60 -19.14
CA GLY A 41 7.32 -25.84 -18.37
C GLY A 41 8.67 -25.88 -17.60
N GLY A 42 9.23 -24.71 -17.29
CA GLY A 42 10.49 -24.57 -16.55
C GLY A 42 10.44 -25.12 -15.11
N PRO A 43 11.60 -25.21 -14.44
CA PRO A 43 11.70 -25.77 -13.09
C PRO A 43 10.94 -24.91 -12.06
N LEU A 44 9.70 -25.28 -11.77
CA LEU A 44 8.76 -24.53 -10.94
C LEU A 44 9.31 -24.20 -9.55
N LEU A 45 9.95 -25.19 -8.93
CA LEU A 45 10.53 -25.02 -7.60
C LEU A 45 11.69 -24.02 -7.62
N ALA A 46 12.49 -24.00 -8.69
CA ALA A 46 13.58 -23.05 -8.86
C ALA A 46 13.02 -21.64 -9.12
N SER A 47 12.00 -21.49 -9.97
CA SER A 47 11.36 -20.18 -10.19
C SER A 47 10.68 -19.64 -8.93
N TYR A 48 10.07 -20.50 -8.12
CA TYR A 48 9.52 -20.11 -6.83
C TYR A 48 10.62 -19.67 -5.85
N THR A 49 11.65 -20.51 -5.62
CA THR A 49 12.65 -20.26 -4.58
C THR A 49 13.75 -19.27 -4.96
N GLN A 50 14.18 -19.24 -6.22
CA GLN A 50 15.33 -18.43 -6.67
C GLN A 50 14.90 -17.14 -7.35
N ILE A 51 13.70 -17.06 -7.94
CA ILE A 51 13.24 -15.83 -8.61
C ILE A 51 12.25 -15.11 -7.72
N PHE A 52 11.12 -15.75 -7.40
CA PHE A 52 10.05 -15.11 -6.62
C PHE A 52 10.49 -14.81 -5.18
N MET A 53 11.04 -15.81 -4.47
CA MET A 53 11.42 -15.65 -3.06
C MET A 53 12.64 -14.73 -2.88
N GLU A 54 13.59 -14.72 -3.82
CA GLU A 54 14.72 -13.78 -3.76
C GLU A 54 14.25 -12.34 -3.97
N ALA A 55 13.40 -12.09 -4.97
CA ALA A 55 12.79 -10.78 -5.20
C ALA A 55 11.94 -10.33 -4.00
N THR A 56 11.15 -11.25 -3.43
CA THR A 56 10.34 -10.99 -2.22
C THR A 56 11.23 -10.68 -1.02
N GLY A 57 12.31 -11.45 -0.82
CA GLY A 57 13.28 -11.21 0.24
C GLY A 57 13.96 -9.86 0.11
N GLY A 58 14.41 -9.50 -1.09
CA GLY A 58 14.97 -8.19 -1.40
C GLY A 58 14.00 -7.05 -1.11
N PHE A 59 12.73 -7.20 -1.50
CA PHE A 59 11.68 -6.23 -1.19
C PHE A 59 11.47 -6.08 0.32
N ILE A 60 11.39 -7.18 1.07
CA ILE A 60 11.24 -7.14 2.52
C ILE A 60 12.44 -6.43 3.15
N ILE A 61 13.67 -6.80 2.79
CA ILE A 61 14.88 -6.17 3.34
C ILE A 61 14.89 -4.66 3.10
N GLN A 62 14.51 -4.22 1.89
CA GLN A 62 14.54 -2.81 1.52
C GLN A 62 13.41 -1.98 2.15
N TYR A 63 12.19 -2.51 2.16
CA TYR A 63 11.00 -1.74 2.50
C TYR A 63 10.45 -2.01 3.89
N PHE A 64 10.78 -3.15 4.51
CA PHE A 64 10.28 -3.48 5.84
C PHE A 64 10.63 -2.43 6.90
N PRO A 65 11.88 -1.93 7.00
CA PRO A 65 12.20 -0.87 7.96
C PRO A 65 11.37 0.40 7.72
N LEU A 66 11.18 0.76 6.46
CA LEU A 66 10.37 1.93 6.08
C LEU A 66 8.90 1.75 6.47
N PHE A 67 8.32 0.57 6.23
CA PHE A 67 6.95 0.26 6.61
C PHE A 67 6.77 0.14 8.12
N LEU A 68 7.71 -0.46 8.83
CA LEU A 68 7.70 -0.55 10.29
C LEU A 68 7.73 0.84 10.92
N LEU A 69 8.68 1.68 10.53
CA LEU A 69 8.78 3.06 11.00
C LEU A 69 7.55 3.86 10.60
N GLY A 70 7.01 3.63 9.40
CA GLY A 70 5.78 4.27 8.95
C GLY A 70 4.56 3.91 9.79
N ALA A 71 4.39 2.63 10.11
CA ALA A 71 3.33 2.14 10.99
C ALA A 71 3.47 2.70 12.42
N VAL A 72 4.70 2.74 12.96
CA VAL A 72 4.99 3.36 14.26
C VAL A 72 4.65 4.85 14.24
N PHE A 73 5.06 5.58 13.20
CA PHE A 73 4.76 7.00 13.04
C PHE A 73 3.24 7.25 12.93
N GLY A 74 2.52 6.45 12.14
CA GLY A 74 1.06 6.51 12.06
C GLY A 74 0.41 6.29 13.42
N LYS A 75 0.88 5.30 14.19
CA LYS A 75 0.37 5.07 15.55
C LYS A 75 0.70 6.20 16.51
N LEU A 76 1.92 6.75 16.44
CA LEU A 76 2.31 7.91 17.23
C LEU A 76 1.41 9.11 16.96
N MET A 77 1.12 9.39 15.69
CA MET A 77 0.20 10.46 15.27
C MET A 77 -1.22 10.27 15.80
N GLU A 78 -1.69 9.03 15.88
CA GLU A 78 -2.98 8.66 16.46
C GLU A 78 -3.00 8.90 17.97
N VAL A 79 -2.03 8.36 18.71
CA VAL A 79 -2.01 8.40 20.19
C VAL A 79 -1.59 9.76 20.75
N SER A 80 -0.77 10.53 20.02
CA SER A 80 -0.38 11.89 20.42
C SER A 80 -1.50 12.91 20.22
N GLY A 81 -2.55 12.57 19.45
CA GLY A 81 -3.58 13.50 19.01
C GLY A 81 -3.10 14.51 17.96
N SER A 82 -1.85 14.42 17.49
CA SER A 82 -1.31 15.32 16.46
C SER A 82 -2.12 15.26 15.17
N ALA A 83 -2.61 14.07 14.79
CA ALA A 83 -3.50 13.91 13.65
C ALA A 83 -4.79 14.73 13.78
N ARG A 84 -5.37 14.81 14.99
CA ARG A 84 -6.57 15.63 15.26
C ARG A 84 -6.25 17.11 15.17
N VAL A 85 -5.21 17.58 15.87
CA VAL A 85 -4.83 19.02 15.81
C VAL A 85 -4.59 19.50 14.37
N LEU A 86 -3.96 18.67 13.55
CA LEU A 86 -3.67 18.98 12.15
C LEU A 86 -4.97 18.98 11.30
N ALA A 87 -5.86 18.01 11.54
CA ALA A 87 -7.18 17.92 10.94
C ALA A 87 -8.05 19.15 11.25
N ASP A 88 -8.23 19.48 12.54
CA ASP A 88 -9.02 20.62 13.01
C ASP A 88 -8.47 21.93 12.44
N GLY A 89 -7.15 22.08 12.40
CA GLY A 89 -6.49 23.28 11.86
C GLY A 89 -6.81 23.51 10.38
N ILE A 90 -6.95 22.44 9.61
CA ILE A 90 -7.28 22.50 8.19
C ILE A 90 -8.79 22.67 7.98
N ILE A 91 -9.64 21.95 8.72
CA ILE A 91 -11.11 22.09 8.67
C ILE A 91 -11.54 23.51 9.06
N ARG A 92 -10.95 24.11 10.10
CA ARG A 92 -11.26 25.49 10.50
C ARG A 92 -11.03 26.51 9.38
N ARG A 93 -10.11 26.24 8.46
CA ARG A 93 -9.82 27.12 7.31
C ARG A 93 -10.68 26.81 6.09
N LEU A 94 -11.07 25.56 5.87
CA LEU A 94 -11.74 25.12 4.63
C LEU A 94 -13.24 24.86 4.78
N GLY A 95 -13.72 24.66 5.99
CA GLY A 95 -15.08 24.23 6.32
C GLY A 95 -15.25 22.70 6.29
N PRO A 96 -16.21 22.16 7.06
CA PRO A 96 -16.45 20.72 7.21
C PRO A 96 -16.88 20.03 5.91
N SER A 97 -17.49 20.76 4.96
CA SER A 97 -17.89 20.22 3.66
C SER A 97 -16.73 19.79 2.75
N ARG A 98 -15.48 20.09 3.12
CA ARG A 98 -14.27 19.83 2.31
C ARG A 98 -13.31 18.83 2.96
N ALA A 99 -13.83 17.83 3.68
CA ALA A 99 -13.03 16.81 4.35
C ALA A 99 -12.01 16.09 3.43
N ILE A 100 -12.41 15.73 2.21
CA ILE A 100 -11.51 15.08 1.24
C ILE A 100 -10.33 16.01 0.89
N LEU A 101 -10.59 17.29 0.64
CA LEU A 101 -9.54 18.27 0.35
C LEU A 101 -8.62 18.46 1.57
N ALA A 102 -9.17 18.43 2.78
CA ALA A 102 -8.40 18.50 4.01
C ALA A 102 -7.45 17.30 4.18
N VAL A 103 -7.89 16.09 3.83
CA VAL A 103 -7.03 14.89 3.83
C VAL A 103 -5.89 15.07 2.83
N ILE A 104 -6.20 15.49 1.60
CA ILE A 104 -5.21 15.68 0.54
C ILE A 104 -4.17 16.73 0.96
N LEU A 105 -4.61 17.85 1.51
CA LEU A 105 -3.71 18.92 1.99
C LEU A 105 -2.87 18.48 3.19
N SER A 106 -3.43 17.70 4.11
CA SER A 106 -2.66 17.12 5.22
C SER A 106 -1.54 16.23 4.70
N CYS A 107 -1.84 15.36 3.73
CA CYS A 107 -0.85 14.51 3.08
C CYS A 107 0.23 15.35 2.38
N ALA A 108 -0.18 16.39 1.64
CA ALA A 108 0.74 17.29 0.95
C ALA A 108 1.69 18.00 1.91
N VAL A 109 1.19 18.51 3.04
CA VAL A 109 2.00 19.16 4.08
C VAL A 109 3.00 18.18 4.68
N MET A 110 2.59 16.93 4.94
CA MET A 110 3.49 15.91 5.49
C MET A 110 4.58 15.50 4.50
N THR A 111 4.20 15.27 3.24
CA THR A 111 5.17 14.96 2.18
C THR A 111 6.12 16.13 1.94
N TYR A 112 5.62 17.36 1.97
CA TYR A 112 6.46 18.57 1.89
C TYR A 112 7.40 18.71 3.09
N GLY A 113 6.94 18.31 4.28
CA GLY A 113 7.75 18.24 5.51
C GLY A 113 8.81 17.14 5.52
N GLY A 114 9.02 16.43 4.40
CA GLY A 114 10.04 15.38 4.26
C GLY A 114 9.58 13.98 4.63
N VAL A 115 8.29 13.78 4.94
CA VAL A 115 7.75 12.45 5.22
C VAL A 115 7.59 11.68 3.91
N SER A 116 8.24 10.51 3.82
CA SER A 116 8.13 9.62 2.65
C SER A 116 6.67 9.23 2.36
N LEU A 117 6.28 9.20 1.10
CA LEU A 117 4.93 8.79 0.68
C LEU A 117 4.54 7.40 1.20
N PHE A 118 5.51 6.48 1.31
CA PHE A 118 5.29 5.16 1.91
C PHE A 118 4.90 5.23 3.39
N VAL A 119 5.45 6.20 4.13
CA VAL A 119 5.12 6.46 5.53
C VAL A 119 3.79 7.22 5.64
N VAL A 120 3.55 8.18 4.75
CA VAL A 120 2.30 8.96 4.72
C VAL A 120 1.09 8.04 4.65
N ALA A 121 1.13 6.97 3.85
CA ALA A 121 0.05 5.98 3.77
C ALA A 121 -0.42 5.45 5.14
N PHE A 122 0.50 5.25 6.10
CA PHE A 122 0.17 4.82 7.46
C PHE A 122 -0.38 5.95 8.33
N ALA A 123 0.05 7.19 8.08
CA ALA A 123 -0.41 8.36 8.83
C ALA A 123 -1.72 8.97 8.30
N VAL A 124 -2.10 8.68 7.04
CA VAL A 124 -3.34 9.16 6.45
C VAL A 124 -4.55 8.63 7.22
N TRP A 125 -4.55 7.36 7.62
CA TRP A 125 -5.70 6.75 8.29
C TRP A 125 -6.18 7.53 9.53
N PRO A 126 -5.35 7.80 10.55
CA PRO A 126 -5.80 8.56 11.73
C PRO A 126 -6.26 9.98 11.36
N ILE A 127 -5.61 10.64 10.40
CA ILE A 127 -5.99 11.99 9.93
C ILE A 127 -7.35 11.97 9.23
N ALA A 128 -7.54 11.06 8.28
CA ALA A 128 -8.80 10.91 7.56
C ALA A 128 -9.94 10.55 8.52
N SER A 129 -9.71 9.62 9.45
CA SER A 129 -10.70 9.25 10.45
C SER A 129 -11.13 10.42 11.34
N ALA A 130 -10.20 11.32 11.69
CA ALA A 130 -10.52 12.53 12.45
C ALA A 130 -11.32 13.53 11.60
N LEU A 131 -10.87 13.79 10.37
CA LEU A 131 -11.50 14.74 9.44
C LEU A 131 -12.93 14.33 9.06
N PHE A 132 -13.16 13.06 8.77
CA PHE A 132 -14.49 12.57 8.38
C PHE A 132 -15.48 12.58 9.55
N ARG A 133 -15.00 12.35 10.79
CA ARG A 133 -15.85 12.36 11.99
C ARG A 133 -16.29 13.76 12.42
N GLU A 134 -15.63 14.81 11.94
CA GLU A 134 -16.03 16.22 12.15
C GLU A 134 -16.84 16.80 10.99
N ALA A 135 -16.88 16.09 9.85
CA ALA A 135 -17.66 16.47 8.69
C ALA A 135 -19.10 15.94 8.73
N GLU A 136 -19.37 14.94 9.58
CA GLU A 136 -20.70 14.54 10.04
C GLU A 136 -21.18 15.45 11.18
#